data_AF-A0A4R6KXD8-F1
#
_entry.id   AF-A0A4R6KXD8-F1
#
_cell.length_a   1.000
_cell.length_b   1.000
_cell.length_c   1.000
_cell.angle_alpha   90.00
_cell.angle_beta   90.00
_cell.angle_gamma   90.00
#
_symmetry.space_group_name_H-M   'P 1'
#
loop_
_entity.id
_entity.type
_entity.pdbx_description
1 polymer ?
#
loop_
_entity_poly.entity_id
_entity_poly.type
_entity_poly.pdbx_seq_one_letter_code
_entity_poly.pdbx_strand_id
1 'polypeptide(L)'
;MTDLIRAPEPITTEERDFIARVENTMRPAFLDAIAREYAPREGPVAGIAERMSAAAPGHRLQTAVEANMDASRHFDALPAEERSAAAQQAALVTARTIDARLTVQAADGRLGELAGKGADRLLRGEYEKVAHEAGGQAGMVLGGAINRARYLQVAEIQRQAGAGVTPPAAGSRHTSGTVDAVAAKPPDRAKDTRHQPHVRG
;
A
#
# COMPACT_ATOMS: atom_id res chain seq x y z
N MET A 1 -4.31 -19.77 -10.97
CA MET A 1 -4.36 -18.52 -11.73
C MET A 1 -4.47 -17.39 -10.72
N THR A 2 -3.35 -16.75 -10.39
CA THR A 2 -3.28 -15.61 -9.47
C THR A 2 -3.55 -14.36 -10.27
N ASP A 3 -4.70 -13.74 -10.09
CA ASP A 3 -4.89 -12.35 -10.54
C ASP A 3 -3.84 -11.51 -9.81
N LEU A 4 -2.82 -11.06 -10.54
CA LEU A 4 -1.86 -10.09 -10.05
C LEU A 4 -2.66 -8.82 -9.72
N ILE A 5 -2.60 -8.34 -8.48
CA ILE A 5 -3.10 -7.00 -8.17
C ILE A 5 -2.33 -6.01 -9.04
N ARG A 6 -3.04 -5.30 -9.93
CA ARG A 6 -2.44 -4.34 -10.87
C ARG A 6 -1.66 -3.27 -10.11
N ALA A 7 -0.54 -2.84 -10.69
CA ALA A 7 0.21 -1.70 -10.16
C ALA A 7 -0.66 -0.43 -10.20
N PRO A 8 -0.59 0.44 -9.18
CA PRO A 8 -1.16 1.76 -9.27
C PRO A 8 -0.50 2.53 -10.42
N GLU A 9 -1.29 3.29 -11.16
CA GLU A 9 -0.82 4.08 -12.29
C GLU A 9 -0.81 5.56 -11.90
N PRO A 10 0.19 6.35 -12.35
CA PRO A 10 0.20 7.78 -12.12
C PRO A 10 -1.06 8.44 -12.69
N ILE A 11 -1.48 9.53 -12.06
CA ILE A 11 -2.60 10.32 -12.59
C ILE A 11 -2.17 11.11 -13.82
N THR A 12 -3.11 11.48 -14.67
CA THR A 12 -2.80 12.33 -15.83
C THR A 12 -2.56 13.79 -15.43
N THR A 13 -2.03 14.59 -16.35
CA THR A 13 -1.86 16.03 -16.15
C THR A 13 -3.21 16.72 -15.92
N GLU A 14 -4.25 16.34 -16.68
CA GLU A 14 -5.59 16.90 -16.55
C GLU A 14 -6.21 16.58 -15.18
N GLU A 15 -5.94 15.39 -14.65
CA GLU A 15 -6.35 15.00 -13.30
C GLU A 15 -5.61 15.81 -12.23
N ARG A 16 -4.33 16.11 -12.44
CA ARG A 16 -3.57 16.99 -11.55
C ARG A 16 -4.08 18.42 -11.56
N ASP A 17 -4.40 18.95 -12.74
CA ASP A 17 -5.00 20.27 -12.88
C ASP A 17 -6.39 20.34 -12.23
N PHE A 18 -7.15 19.25 -12.29
CA PHE A 18 -8.40 19.13 -11.54
C PHE A 18 -8.17 19.22 -10.03
N ILE A 19 -7.22 18.47 -9.48
CA ILE A 19 -6.87 18.54 -8.05
C ILE A 19 -6.49 19.98 -7.68
N ALA A 20 -5.66 20.65 -8.48
CA ALA A 20 -5.25 22.03 -8.24
C ALA A 20 -6.45 23.00 -8.18
N ARG A 21 -7.44 22.83 -9.07
CA ARG A 21 -8.68 23.64 -9.02
C ARG A 21 -9.45 23.43 -7.73
N VAL A 22 -9.64 22.20 -7.29
CA VAL A 22 -10.34 21.87 -6.04
C VAL A 22 -9.55 22.42 -4.83
N GLU A 23 -8.23 22.22 -4.78
CA GLU A 23 -7.40 22.73 -3.68
C GLU A 23 -7.44 24.26 -3.56
N ASN A 24 -7.64 24.98 -4.67
CA ASN A 24 -7.75 26.44 -4.67
C ASN A 24 -9.12 26.95 -4.20
N THR A 25 -10.17 26.14 -4.25
CA THR A 25 -11.47 26.50 -3.67
C THR A 25 -11.55 26.18 -2.18
N MET A 26 -10.63 25.37 -1.66
CA MET A 26 -10.57 25.00 -0.25
C MET A 26 -10.02 26.14 0.61
N ARG A 27 -10.72 26.41 1.72
CA ARG A 27 -10.25 27.35 2.75
C ARG A 27 -9.12 26.71 3.59
N PRO A 28 -8.21 27.51 4.18
CA PRO A 28 -7.13 26.98 5.02
C PRO A 28 -7.60 26.03 6.13
N ALA A 29 -8.70 26.36 6.81
CA ALA A 29 -9.27 25.51 7.86
C ALA A 29 -9.77 24.14 7.34
N PHE A 30 -10.10 24.03 6.06
CA PHE A 30 -10.48 22.76 5.44
C PHE A 30 -9.22 21.94 5.10
N LEU A 31 -8.15 22.57 4.61
CA LEU A 31 -6.85 21.91 4.45
C LEU A 31 -6.33 21.38 5.80
N ASP A 32 -6.53 22.11 6.90
CA ASP A 32 -6.22 21.64 8.25
C ASP A 32 -7.04 20.41 8.66
N ALA A 33 -8.32 20.35 8.28
CA ALA A 33 -9.17 19.19 8.55
C ALA A 33 -8.69 17.96 7.77
N ILE A 34 -8.27 18.13 6.51
CA ILE A 34 -7.64 17.05 5.73
C ILE A 34 -6.31 16.64 6.36
N ALA A 35 -5.47 17.58 6.77
CA ALA A 35 -4.20 17.28 7.44
C ALA A 35 -4.41 16.43 8.70
N ARG A 36 -5.49 16.69 9.47
CA ARG A 36 -5.89 15.89 10.64
C ARG A 36 -6.34 14.49 10.28
N GLU A 37 -7.15 14.35 9.24
CA GLU A 37 -7.65 13.04 8.80
C GLU A 37 -6.51 12.10 8.41
N TYR A 38 -5.52 12.63 7.70
CA TYR A 38 -4.36 11.84 7.25
C TYR A 38 -3.24 11.77 8.29
N ALA A 39 -3.31 12.53 9.38
CA ALA A 39 -2.29 12.48 10.41
C ALA A 39 -2.24 11.10 11.07
N PRO A 40 -1.05 10.55 11.31
CA PRO A 40 -0.92 9.36 12.14
C PRO A 40 -1.45 9.67 13.54
N ARG A 41 -2.13 8.70 14.16
CA ARG A 41 -2.79 8.84 15.48
C ARG A 41 -1.87 9.38 16.58
N GLU A 42 -0.56 9.19 16.45
CA GLU A 42 0.45 9.57 17.45
C GLU A 42 1.41 10.68 16.95
N GLY A 43 1.20 11.24 15.75
CA GLY A 43 2.09 12.26 15.17
C GLY A 43 1.52 13.68 15.19
N PRO A 44 2.39 14.71 15.15
CA PRO A 44 1.94 16.10 15.17
C PRO A 44 1.28 16.50 13.85
N VAL A 45 -0.04 16.74 13.89
CA VAL A 45 -0.85 17.28 12.78
C VAL A 45 -0.24 18.54 12.15
N ALA A 46 0.34 19.42 12.98
CA ALA A 46 0.89 20.71 12.55
C ALA A 46 1.95 20.57 11.44
N GLY A 47 2.79 19.54 11.51
CA GLY A 47 3.84 19.31 10.50
C GLY A 47 3.31 18.81 9.16
N ILE A 48 2.08 18.30 9.08
CA ILE A 48 1.44 17.94 7.80
C ILE A 48 0.79 19.18 7.19
N ALA A 49 0.04 19.95 7.99
CA ALA A 49 -0.62 21.18 7.52
C ALA A 49 0.40 22.19 6.96
N GLU A 50 1.55 22.37 7.62
CA GLU A 50 2.64 23.22 7.12
C GLU A 50 3.19 22.75 5.78
N ARG A 51 3.45 21.44 5.63
CA ARG A 51 3.92 20.86 4.36
C ARG A 51 2.89 21.01 3.25
N MET A 52 1.61 20.79 3.55
CA MET A 52 0.52 21.02 2.60
C MET A 52 0.43 22.49 2.18
N SER A 53 0.59 23.43 3.12
CA SER A 53 0.57 24.86 2.80
C SER A 53 1.76 25.30 1.95
N ALA A 54 2.92 24.66 2.11
CA ALA A 54 4.11 24.92 1.30
C ALA A 54 4.06 24.26 -0.08
N ALA A 55 3.25 23.20 -0.25
CA ALA A 55 3.10 22.52 -1.52
C ALA A 55 2.33 23.35 -2.55
N ALA A 56 2.75 23.23 -3.81
CA ALA A 56 2.05 23.84 -4.94
C ALA A 56 0.62 23.25 -5.07
N PRO A 57 -0.35 24.04 -5.58
CA PRO A 57 -1.65 23.49 -5.95
C PRO A 57 -1.51 22.28 -6.88
N GLY A 58 -2.32 21.26 -6.66
CA GLY A 58 -2.23 19.96 -7.30
C GLY A 58 -1.39 18.94 -6.53
N HIS A 59 -0.68 19.36 -5.47
CA HIS A 59 0.18 18.48 -4.66
C HIS A 59 -0.17 18.47 -3.17
N ARG A 60 -1.03 19.36 -2.67
CA ARG A 60 -1.28 19.50 -1.23
C ARG A 60 -1.95 18.26 -0.65
N LEU A 61 -3.00 17.76 -1.31
CA LEU A 61 -3.68 16.52 -0.89
C LEU A 61 -2.74 15.32 -0.99
N GLN A 62 -1.90 15.26 -2.03
CA GLN A 62 -0.89 14.21 -2.18
C GLN A 62 0.10 14.24 -1.00
N THR A 63 0.55 15.40 -0.56
CA THR A 63 1.45 15.54 0.61
C THR A 63 0.83 14.97 1.88
N ALA A 64 -0.48 15.17 2.10
CA ALA A 64 -1.18 14.59 3.25
C ALA A 64 -1.20 13.06 3.18
N VAL A 65 -1.51 12.51 2.01
CA VAL A 65 -1.54 11.07 1.77
C VAL A 65 -0.16 10.44 1.91
N GLU A 66 0.88 11.04 1.33
CA GLU A 66 2.25 10.56 1.45
C GLU A 66 2.71 10.54 2.91
N ALA A 67 2.39 11.58 3.68
CA ALA A 67 2.66 11.61 5.12
C ALA A 67 1.97 10.46 5.89
N ASN A 68 0.74 10.11 5.51
CA ASN A 68 0.03 8.97 6.08
C ASN A 68 0.70 7.64 5.72
N MET A 69 1.08 7.48 4.45
CA MET A 69 1.78 6.29 3.97
C MET A 69 3.15 6.13 4.65
N ASP A 70 3.89 7.23 4.84
CA ASP A 70 5.21 7.27 5.50
C ASP A 70 5.15 6.83 6.96
N ALA A 71 4.01 7.02 7.61
CA ALA A 71 3.80 6.55 8.98
C ALA A 71 3.44 5.05 9.08
N SER A 72 3.23 4.34 7.96
CA SER A 72 2.73 2.97 7.94
C SER A 72 3.67 2.00 7.24
N ARG A 73 4.14 1.00 8.00
CA ARG A 73 4.96 -0.12 7.50
C ARG A 73 4.29 -0.94 6.40
N HIS A 74 2.98 -0.82 6.24
CA HIS A 74 2.23 -1.59 5.24
C HIS A 74 2.59 -1.21 3.80
N PHE A 75 3.25 -0.07 3.60
CA PHE A 75 3.68 0.39 2.28
C PHE A 75 5.18 0.16 2.02
N ASP A 76 5.94 -0.41 2.95
CA ASP A 76 7.41 -0.55 2.85
C ASP A 76 7.85 -1.43 1.68
N ALA A 77 7.02 -2.41 1.31
CA ALA A 77 7.30 -3.32 0.20
C ALA A 77 6.89 -2.74 -1.18
N LEU A 78 6.29 -1.56 -1.24
CA LEU A 78 5.98 -0.91 -2.52
C LEU A 78 7.21 -0.19 -3.07
N PRO A 79 7.52 -0.36 -4.37
CA PRO A 79 8.46 0.50 -5.07
C PRO A 79 8.07 1.98 -4.94
N ALA A 80 9.06 2.86 -4.91
CA ALA A 80 8.83 4.30 -4.73
C ALA A 80 7.87 4.91 -5.78
N GLU A 81 7.98 4.45 -7.04
CA GLU A 81 7.08 4.89 -8.13
C GLU A 81 5.64 4.47 -7.89
N GLU A 82 5.41 3.22 -7.46
CA GLU A 82 4.07 2.71 -7.16
C GLU A 82 3.48 3.37 -5.90
N ARG A 83 4.33 3.65 -4.92
CA ARG A 83 3.94 4.39 -3.71
C ARG A 83 3.48 5.80 -4.06
N SER A 84 4.24 6.50 -4.90
CA SER A 84 3.85 7.82 -5.39
C SER A 84 2.56 7.74 -6.21
N ALA A 85 2.45 6.80 -7.16
CA ALA A 85 1.22 6.62 -7.95
C ALA A 85 -0.01 6.35 -7.07
N ALA A 86 0.09 5.50 -6.05
CA ALA A 86 -0.98 5.26 -5.10
C ALA A 86 -1.38 6.54 -4.34
N ALA A 87 -0.40 7.33 -3.91
CA ALA A 87 -0.66 8.61 -3.25
C ALA A 87 -1.37 9.61 -4.18
N GLN A 88 -0.96 9.67 -5.45
CA GLN A 88 -1.61 10.51 -6.47
C GLN A 88 -3.06 10.08 -6.72
N GLN A 89 -3.32 8.79 -6.86
CA GLN A 89 -4.66 8.25 -7.05
C GLN A 89 -5.56 8.50 -5.84
N ALA A 90 -5.04 8.34 -4.62
CA ALA A 90 -5.76 8.63 -3.39
C ALA A 90 -6.05 10.14 -3.23
N ALA A 91 -5.11 11.01 -3.61
CA ALA A 91 -5.32 12.46 -3.66
C ALA A 91 -6.40 12.85 -4.68
N LEU A 92 -6.42 12.22 -5.86
CA LEU A 92 -7.45 12.42 -6.88
C LEU A 92 -8.83 12.00 -6.38
N VAL A 93 -8.95 10.84 -5.73
CA VAL A 93 -10.21 10.39 -5.11
C VAL A 93 -10.66 11.38 -4.04
N THR A 94 -9.74 11.83 -3.18
CA THR A 94 -10.01 12.85 -2.17
C THR A 94 -10.57 14.13 -2.81
N ALA A 95 -9.92 14.64 -3.86
CA ALA A 95 -10.36 15.83 -4.58
C ALA A 95 -11.76 15.65 -5.21
N ARG A 96 -12.03 14.50 -5.85
CA ARG A 96 -13.34 14.19 -6.44
C ARG A 96 -14.45 14.16 -5.37
N THR A 97 -14.18 13.56 -4.22
CA THR A 97 -15.14 13.52 -3.10
C THR A 97 -15.41 14.92 -2.55
N ILE A 98 -14.36 15.73 -2.36
CA ILE A 98 -14.49 17.12 -1.90
C ILE A 98 -15.29 17.94 -2.90
N ASP A 99 -14.96 17.89 -4.19
CA ASP A 99 -15.64 18.64 -5.25
C ASP A 99 -17.13 18.29 -5.32
N ALA A 100 -17.47 17.00 -5.26
CA ALA A 100 -18.85 16.54 -5.23
C ALA A 100 -19.60 17.10 -4.01
N ARG A 101 -18.98 17.11 -2.82
CA ARG A 101 -19.60 17.63 -1.60
C ARG A 101 -19.73 19.14 -1.59
N LEU A 102 -18.70 19.87 -2.04
CA LEU A 102 -18.77 21.32 -2.21
C LEU A 102 -19.87 21.72 -3.20
N THR A 103 -20.01 20.97 -4.31
CA THR A 103 -21.05 21.22 -5.31
C THR A 103 -22.46 20.98 -4.74
N VAL A 104 -22.67 19.86 -4.04
CA VAL A 104 -23.95 19.57 -3.36
C VAL A 104 -24.26 20.64 -2.31
N GLN A 105 -23.29 21.02 -1.48
CA GLN A 105 -23.51 22.03 -0.44
C GLN A 105 -23.65 23.45 -0.98
N ALA A 106 -23.14 23.75 -2.19
CA ALA A 106 -23.42 24.99 -2.89
C ALA A 106 -24.84 25.01 -3.45
N ALA A 107 -25.34 23.88 -3.98
CA ALA A 107 -26.74 23.73 -4.38
C ALA A 107 -27.70 23.84 -3.18
N ASP A 108 -27.29 23.31 -2.02
CA ASP A 108 -28.06 23.34 -0.76
C ASP A 108 -27.73 24.57 0.14
N GLY A 109 -26.97 25.55 -0.37
CA GLY A 109 -26.68 26.85 0.28
C GLY A 109 -25.69 26.88 1.46
N ARG A 110 -25.35 25.74 2.07
CA ARG A 110 -24.63 25.71 3.37
C ARG A 110 -23.15 26.11 3.35
N LEU A 111 -22.39 25.83 2.28
CA LEU A 111 -20.95 26.14 2.22
C LEU A 111 -20.62 27.41 1.44
N GLY A 112 -21.47 27.81 0.49
CA GLY A 112 -21.26 28.99 -0.34
C GLY A 112 -21.65 30.32 0.34
N GLU A 113 -22.58 30.31 1.29
CA GLU A 113 -23.18 31.54 1.84
C GLU A 113 -22.42 32.18 3.02
N LEU A 114 -21.48 31.48 3.64
CA LEU A 114 -20.82 31.97 4.86
C LEU A 114 -19.57 32.82 4.52
N ALA A 115 -19.81 34.06 4.07
CA ALA A 115 -18.79 35.08 3.91
C ALA A 115 -18.44 35.72 5.27
N GLY A 116 -17.35 35.31 5.91
CA GLY A 116 -16.81 36.03 7.08
C GLY A 116 -15.78 35.27 7.92
N LYS A 117 -15.00 36.01 8.73
CA LYS A 117 -13.95 35.47 9.64
C LYS A 117 -14.49 34.50 10.72
N GLY A 118 -15.81 34.45 10.94
CA GLY A 118 -16.46 33.47 11.85
C GLY A 118 -16.94 32.18 11.16
N ALA A 119 -16.99 32.15 9.83
CA ALA A 119 -17.50 31.04 9.05
C ALA A 119 -16.69 29.76 9.24
N ASP A 120 -15.36 29.85 9.35
CA ASP A 120 -14.50 28.67 9.55
C ASP A 120 -14.82 27.93 10.86
N ARG A 121 -15.18 28.66 11.92
CA ARG A 121 -15.55 28.05 13.20
C ARG A 121 -16.90 27.33 13.11
N LEU A 122 -17.84 27.86 12.32
CA LEU A 122 -19.16 27.26 12.09
C LEU A 122 -19.10 26.07 11.13
N LEU A 123 -18.20 26.11 10.15
CA LEU A 123 -18.05 25.09 9.11
C LEU A 123 -17.06 23.99 9.47
N ARG A 124 -16.27 24.15 10.54
CA ARG A 124 -15.26 23.17 10.96
C ARG A 124 -15.81 21.74 11.03
N GLY A 125 -16.98 21.55 11.64
CA GLY A 125 -17.61 20.23 11.74
C GLY A 125 -18.01 19.64 10.39
N GLU A 126 -18.39 20.49 9.41
CA GLU A 126 -18.69 20.04 8.05
C GLU A 126 -17.42 19.72 7.27
N TYR A 127 -16.35 20.51 7.42
CA TYR A 127 -15.05 20.20 6.86
C TYR A 127 -14.49 18.87 7.39
N GLU A 128 -14.61 18.62 8.69
CA GLU A 128 -14.20 17.35 9.30
C GLU A 128 -15.00 16.17 8.75
N LYS A 129 -16.32 16.32 8.54
CA LYS A 129 -17.15 15.27 7.92
C LYS A 129 -16.73 14.98 6.48
N VAL A 130 -16.55 16.01 5.66
CA VAL A 130 -16.14 15.83 4.25
C VAL A 130 -14.72 15.27 4.18
N ALA A 131 -13.82 15.72 5.05
CA ALA A 131 -12.46 15.18 5.16
C ALA A 131 -12.49 13.68 5.51
N HIS A 132 -13.29 13.30 6.50
CA HIS A 132 -13.44 11.91 6.91
C HIS A 132 -14.03 11.02 5.80
N GLU A 133 -15.06 11.50 5.10
CA GLU A 133 -15.63 10.78 3.96
C GLU A 133 -14.60 10.59 2.84
N ALA A 134 -13.88 11.66 2.50
CA ALA A 134 -12.83 11.63 1.49
C ALA A 134 -11.68 10.68 1.89
N GLY A 135 -11.27 10.69 3.16
CA GLY A 135 -10.31 9.75 3.74
C GLY A 135 -10.77 8.30 3.64
N GLY A 136 -12.06 8.04 3.92
CA GLY A 136 -12.66 6.71 3.74
C GLY A 136 -12.61 6.22 2.29
N GLN A 137 -12.92 7.09 1.32
CA GLN A 137 -12.85 6.74 -0.11
C GLN A 137 -11.40 6.52 -0.58
N ALA A 138 -10.48 7.39 -0.18
CA ALA A 138 -9.06 7.23 -0.44
C ALA A 138 -8.49 5.94 0.21
N GLY A 139 -9.03 5.55 1.37
CA GLY A 139 -8.70 4.30 2.06
C GLY A 139 -8.91 3.05 1.21
N MET A 140 -9.85 3.06 0.24
CA MET A 140 -10.01 1.94 -0.69
C MET A 140 -8.84 1.83 -1.68
N VAL A 141 -8.36 2.97 -2.20
CA VAL A 141 -7.17 3.03 -3.07
C VAL A 141 -5.93 2.56 -2.29
N LEU A 142 -5.74 3.10 -1.09
CA LEU A 142 -4.64 2.74 -0.22
C LEU A 142 -4.70 1.27 0.20
N GLY A 143 -5.89 0.73 0.45
CA GLY A 143 -6.10 -0.70 0.71
C GLY A 143 -5.65 -1.59 -0.46
N GLY A 144 -5.90 -1.17 -1.70
CA GLY A 144 -5.37 -1.82 -2.90
C GLY A 144 -3.83 -1.83 -2.92
N ALA A 145 -3.22 -0.69 -2.62
CA ALA A 145 -1.77 -0.55 -2.54
C ALA A 145 -1.15 -1.41 -1.41
N ILE A 146 -1.79 -1.47 -0.24
CA ILE A 146 -1.37 -2.34 0.89
C ILE A 146 -1.41 -3.81 0.47
N ASN A 147 -2.48 -4.24 -0.21
CA ASN A 147 -2.58 -5.60 -0.70
C ASN A 147 -1.45 -5.89 -1.70
N ARG A 148 -1.19 -4.98 -2.65
CA ARG A 148 -0.07 -5.12 -3.59
C ARG A 148 1.29 -5.23 -2.88
N ALA A 149 1.55 -4.39 -1.89
CA ALA A 149 2.76 -4.46 -1.07
C ALA A 149 2.93 -5.87 -0.45
N ARG A 150 1.83 -6.43 0.10
CA ARG A 150 1.81 -7.78 0.66
C ARG A 150 2.09 -8.86 -0.37
N TYR A 151 1.56 -8.74 -1.59
CA TYR A 151 1.87 -9.68 -2.68
C TYR A 151 3.36 -9.64 -3.06
N LEU A 152 3.94 -8.44 -3.18
CA LEU A 152 5.38 -8.28 -3.47
C LEU A 152 6.24 -8.90 -2.38
N GLN A 153 5.88 -8.70 -1.11
CA GLN A 153 6.58 -9.30 0.02
C GLN A 153 6.53 -10.84 -0.02
N VAL A 154 5.37 -11.43 -0.31
CA VAL A 154 5.24 -12.90 -0.42
C VAL A 154 6.04 -13.44 -1.60
N ALA A 155 6.03 -12.74 -2.75
CA ALA A 155 6.80 -13.13 -3.92
C ALA A 155 8.32 -13.10 -3.65
N GLU A 156 8.79 -12.11 -2.90
CA GLU A 156 10.19 -12.02 -2.47
C GLU A 156 10.58 -13.18 -1.53
N ILE A 157 9.74 -13.48 -0.53
CA ILE A 157 9.96 -14.61 0.38
C ILE A 157 10.04 -15.93 -0.40
N GLN A 158 9.14 -16.15 -1.36
CA GLN A 158 9.17 -17.36 -2.20
C GLN A 158 10.42 -17.44 -3.06
N ARG A 159 10.88 -16.31 -3.62
CA ARG A 159 12.12 -16.24 -4.40
C ARG A 159 13.33 -16.62 -3.53
N GLN A 160 13.41 -16.07 -2.32
CA GLN A 160 14.49 -16.37 -1.38
C GLN A 160 14.46 -17.84 -0.92
N ALA A 161 13.28 -18.37 -0.63
CA ALA A 161 13.11 -19.78 -0.29
C ALA A 161 13.50 -20.73 -1.44
N GLY A 162 13.19 -20.37 -2.69
CA GLY A 162 13.59 -21.12 -3.87
C GLY A 162 15.10 -21.03 -4.17
N ALA A 163 15.73 -19.90 -3.87
CA ALA A 163 17.18 -19.71 -4.02
C ALA A 163 18.01 -20.53 -3.01
N GLY A 164 17.41 -20.93 -1.88
CA GLY A 164 18.02 -21.84 -0.89
C GLY A 164 17.95 -23.33 -1.25
N VAL A 165 17.26 -23.70 -2.33
CA VAL A 165 17.17 -25.09 -2.82
C VAL A 165 18.17 -25.26 -3.96
N THR A 166 19.45 -25.44 -3.64
CA THR A 166 20.40 -25.99 -4.62
C THR A 166 19.97 -27.43 -4.91
N PRO A 167 19.71 -27.82 -6.17
CA PRO A 167 19.58 -29.23 -6.51
C PRO A 167 20.87 -29.93 -6.09
N PRO A 168 20.83 -31.15 -5.51
CA PRO A 168 22.06 -31.91 -5.34
C PRO A 168 22.71 -32.02 -6.70
N ALA A 169 23.95 -31.56 -6.81
CA ALA A 169 24.72 -31.62 -8.04
C ALA A 169 24.59 -33.04 -8.60
N ALA A 170 23.95 -33.17 -9.76
CA ALA A 170 23.98 -34.40 -10.50
C ALA A 170 25.45 -34.64 -10.84
N GLY A 171 26.13 -35.45 -10.02
CA GLY A 171 27.52 -35.81 -10.24
C GLY A 171 27.63 -36.33 -11.67
N SER A 172 28.42 -35.61 -12.47
CA SER A 172 28.78 -36.03 -13.82
C SER A 172 29.31 -37.45 -13.77
N ARG A 173 28.48 -38.39 -14.21
CA ARG A 173 28.82 -39.80 -14.32
C ARG A 173 29.75 -39.92 -15.53
N HIS A 174 31.05 -39.68 -15.32
CA HIS A 174 32.07 -40.05 -16.28
C HIS A 174 32.17 -41.58 -16.31
N THR A 175 31.69 -42.18 -17.39
CA THR A 175 32.04 -43.57 -17.76
C THR A 175 33.41 -43.55 -18.43
N SER A 176 34.42 -44.16 -17.81
CA SER A 176 35.58 -44.67 -18.54
C SER A 176 36.34 -45.70 -17.70
N GLY A 177 36.61 -46.86 -18.28
CA GLY A 177 37.69 -47.76 -17.87
C GLY A 177 37.28 -49.00 -17.07
N THR A 178 37.00 -50.08 -17.80
CA THR A 178 37.06 -51.48 -17.35
C THR A 178 38.37 -51.81 -16.63
N VAL A 179 38.27 -52.46 -15.46
CA VAL A 179 39.25 -53.47 -15.01
C VAL A 179 38.50 -54.57 -14.28
N ASP A 180 38.53 -55.74 -14.90
CA ASP A 180 38.12 -57.03 -14.37
C ASP A 180 39.12 -57.46 -13.28
N ALA A 181 38.63 -57.78 -12.07
CA ALA A 181 39.38 -58.58 -11.09
C ALA A 181 38.44 -59.22 -10.04
N VAL A 182 37.99 -60.43 -10.39
CA VAL A 182 37.88 -61.65 -9.55
C VAL A 182 37.20 -61.57 -8.17
N ALA A 183 36.01 -62.17 -8.16
CA ALA A 183 35.39 -63.06 -7.16
C ALA A 183 36.02 -63.21 -5.75
N ALA A 184 35.22 -62.88 -4.75
CA ALA A 184 35.00 -63.75 -3.59
C ALA A 184 33.57 -63.55 -3.04
N LYS A 185 32.83 -64.64 -2.84
CA LYS A 185 31.52 -64.71 -2.18
C LYS A 185 31.63 -65.75 -1.04
N PRO A 186 30.65 -65.86 -0.12
CA PRO A 186 30.39 -65.08 1.10
C PRO A 186 30.53 -65.97 2.37
N PRO A 187 30.05 -65.53 3.55
CA PRO A 187 28.81 -66.15 4.07
C PRO A 187 27.87 -65.09 4.68
N ASP A 188 26.61 -65.01 4.31
CA ASP A 188 25.44 -65.81 4.70
C ASP A 188 25.06 -65.75 6.21
N ARG A 189 23.82 -65.25 6.42
CA ARG A 189 22.84 -65.65 7.46
C ARG A 189 22.86 -65.03 8.87
N ALA A 190 21.86 -64.18 9.15
CA ALA A 190 20.86 -64.26 10.25
C ALA A 190 19.99 -62.97 10.25
N LYS A 191 18.68 -62.97 9.90
CA LYS A 191 17.49 -63.12 10.80
C LYS A 191 17.78 -62.58 12.22
N ASP A 192 17.10 -61.57 12.75
CA ASP A 192 15.68 -61.38 13.08
C ASP A 192 15.60 -59.93 13.64
N THR A 193 14.54 -59.13 13.68
CA THR A 193 13.10 -59.36 13.81
C THR A 193 12.41 -58.02 13.55
N ARG A 194 11.23 -58.05 12.92
CA ARG A 194 10.22 -57.00 12.99
C ARG A 194 9.89 -56.67 14.45
N HIS A 195 9.57 -55.41 14.75
CA HIS A 195 8.26 -55.03 15.33
C HIS A 195 8.13 -53.49 15.41
N GLN A 196 7.41 -52.90 14.47
CA GLN A 196 6.32 -51.98 14.83
C GLN A 196 5.11 -52.86 15.28
N PRO A 197 4.05 -52.39 15.99
CA PRO A 197 3.50 -51.04 15.87
C PRO A 197 2.72 -50.43 17.07
N HIS A 198 2.28 -49.18 16.86
CA HIS A 198 0.97 -48.59 17.19
C HIS A 198 0.44 -48.34 18.63
N VAL A 199 0.04 -47.07 18.80
CA VAL A 199 -1.29 -46.55 19.26
C VAL A 199 -1.60 -46.47 20.77
N ARG A 200 -1.92 -45.20 21.13
CA ARG A 200 -2.73 -44.67 22.24
C ARG A 200 -3.64 -45.64 23.00
N GLY A 201 -3.58 -45.51 24.32
CA GLY A 201 -4.71 -45.54 25.26
C GLY A 201 -4.56 -44.36 26.20
#